data_AF-A0A7S2BYK6-F1
#
_entry.id   AF-A0A7S2BYK6-F1
#
_cell.length_a   1.000
_cell.length_b   1.000
_cell.length_c   1.000
_cell.angle_alpha   90.00
_cell.angle_beta   90.00
_cell.angle_gamma   90.00
#
_symmetry.space_group_name_H-M   'P 1'
#
loop_
_entity.id
_entity.type
_entity.pdbx_description
1 polymer ?
#
loop_
_entity_poly.entity_id
_entity_poly.type
_entity_poly.pdbx_seq_one_letter_code
_entity_poly.pdbx_strand_id
1 'polypeptide(L)'
;PNLGLLLQKISRLSAPTLPQSYSGFLRELCRDLLRRDPDQRPSAADVIRRPIIQDEISRLHRAVHASSAQSAWQERAASALGELQNTVADRAALAGPAERAARPSSHPALPAG
;
A
#
# COMPACT_ATOMS: atom_id res chain seq x y z
N PRO A 1 -11.81 24.46 29.88
CA PRO A 1 -10.79 24.79 28.85
C PRO A 1 -10.50 26.29 28.81
N ASN A 2 -9.26 26.73 29.06
CA ASN A 2 -8.89 28.14 29.14
C ASN A 2 -8.19 28.60 27.84
N LEU A 3 -9.00 29.00 26.86
CA LEU A 3 -8.54 29.47 25.53
C LEU A 3 -7.58 30.66 25.63
N GLY A 4 -7.80 31.56 26.61
CA GLY A 4 -6.96 32.75 26.82
C GLY A 4 -5.51 32.39 27.15
N LEU A 5 -5.31 31.38 28.01
CA LEU A 5 -3.97 30.88 28.33
C LEU A 5 -3.29 30.24 27.11
N LEU A 6 -4.03 29.51 26.27
CA LEU A 6 -3.48 28.92 25.05
C LEU A 6 -3.04 30.01 24.06
N LEU A 7 -3.86 31.05 23.88
CA LEU A 7 -3.56 32.16 22.97
C LEU A 7 -2.29 32.92 23.41
N GLN A 8 -2.10 33.11 24.73
CA GLN A 8 -0.84 33.63 25.26
C GLN A 8 0.34 32.69 25.00
N LYS A 9 0.17 31.38 25.13
CA LYS A 9 1.26 30.42 24.85
C LYS A 9 1.67 30.42 23.38
N ILE A 10 0.73 30.55 22.45
CA ILE A 10 1.03 30.59 21.02
C ILE A 10 1.70 31.92 20.63
N SER A 11 1.21 33.05 21.16
CA SER A 11 1.69 34.37 20.75
C SER A 11 2.94 34.86 21.51
N ARG A 12 3.10 34.47 22.78
CA ARG A 12 4.07 35.09 23.70
C ARG A 12 5.10 34.16 24.30
N LEU A 13 4.93 32.84 24.26
CA LEU A 13 5.98 31.92 24.72
C LEU A 13 7.00 31.66 23.61
N SER A 14 8.26 31.40 23.99
CA SER A 14 9.26 30.93 23.03
C SER A 14 8.82 29.58 22.48
N ALA A 15 9.14 29.30 21.21
CA ALA A 15 8.92 27.97 20.65
C ALA A 15 9.61 26.93 21.55
N PRO A 16 8.94 25.82 21.91
CA PRO A 16 9.52 24.80 22.75
C PRO A 16 10.75 24.19 22.06
N THR A 17 11.82 23.99 22.82
CA THR A 17 12.99 23.27 22.34
C THR A 17 12.67 21.78 22.30
N LEU A 18 12.90 21.16 21.15
CA LEU A 18 12.75 19.72 21.02
C LEU A 18 13.85 18.99 21.79
N PRO A 19 13.56 17.82 22.40
CA PRO A 19 14.56 17.00 23.08
C PRO A 19 15.77 16.62 22.20
N GLN A 20 16.90 16.34 22.85
CA GLN A 20 18.14 15.99 22.17
C GLN A 20 18.08 14.62 21.46
N SER A 21 17.11 13.77 21.82
CA SER A 21 16.86 12.46 21.21
C SER A 21 16.44 12.53 19.73
N TYR A 22 15.93 13.68 19.29
CA TYR A 22 15.59 13.89 17.88
C TYR A 22 16.83 14.22 17.03
N SER A 23 16.68 14.22 15.71
CA SER A 23 17.76 14.67 14.83
C SER A 23 17.97 16.19 14.93
N GLY A 24 19.21 16.64 14.74
CA GLY A 24 19.53 18.07 14.68
C GLY A 24 18.72 18.79 13.60
N PHE A 25 18.57 18.15 12.45
CA PHE A 25 17.74 18.62 11.35
C PHE A 25 16.29 18.91 11.77
N LEU A 26 15.64 17.98 12.48
CA LEU A 26 14.25 18.16 12.88
C LEU A 26 14.11 19.28 13.90
N ARG A 27 15.05 19.38 14.84
CA ARG A 27 15.09 20.49 15.81
C ARG A 27 15.21 21.84 15.12
N GLU A 28 16.10 21.96 14.14
CA GLU A 28 16.29 23.18 13.36
C GLU A 28 15.07 23.50 12.51
N LEU A 29 14.50 22.51 11.81
CA LEU A 29 13.29 22.69 11.02
C LEU A 29 12.11 23.19 11.87
N CYS A 30 11.86 22.59 13.04
CA CYS A 30 10.81 23.05 13.94
C CYS A 30 11.07 24.46 14.48
N ARG A 31 12.32 24.80 14.77
CA ARG A 31 12.69 26.18 15.15
C ARG A 31 12.34 27.16 14.03
N ASP A 32 12.68 26.84 12.78
CA ASP A 32 12.44 27.71 11.63
C ASP A 32 10.93 27.85 11.34
N LEU A 33 10.16 26.76 11.44
CA LEU A 33 8.71 26.76 11.21
C LEU A 33 7.92 27.49 12.30
N LEU A 34 8.40 27.48 13.54
CA LEU A 34 7.74 28.08 14.71
C LEU A 34 8.28 29.48 15.03
N ARG A 35 8.95 30.16 14.09
CA ARG A 35 9.35 31.55 14.27
C ARG A 35 8.12 32.45 14.43
N ARG A 36 8.22 33.43 15.34
CA ARG A 36 7.14 34.40 15.57
C ARG A 36 6.93 35.31 14.38
N ASP A 37 8.04 35.78 13.82
CA ASP A 37 8.04 36.55 12.60
C ASP A 37 7.67 35.63 11.43
N PRO A 38 6.55 35.89 10.73
CA PRO A 38 6.10 35.07 9.61
C PRO A 38 7.06 35.14 8.42
N ASP A 39 7.74 36.27 8.20
CA ASP A 39 8.64 36.47 7.05
C ASP A 39 9.92 35.65 7.18
N GLN A 40 10.23 35.23 8.40
CA GLN A 40 11.37 34.38 8.70
C GLN A 40 11.07 32.89 8.57
N ARG A 41 9.81 32.52 8.32
CA ARG A 41 9.42 31.12 8.14
C ARG A 41 9.78 30.67 6.73
N PRO A 42 10.34 29.47 6.58
CA PRO A 42 10.59 28.92 5.25
C PRO A 42 9.27 28.67 4.52
N SER A 43 9.26 28.88 3.21
CA SER A 43 8.12 28.49 2.40
C SER A 43 8.00 26.97 2.33
N ALA A 44 6.82 26.46 1.95
CA ALA A 44 6.64 25.03 1.72
C ALA A 44 7.64 24.48 0.68
N ALA A 45 7.95 25.27 -0.36
CA ALA A 45 8.94 24.90 -1.37
C ALA A 45 10.34 24.75 -0.77
N ASP A 46 10.73 25.65 0.15
CA ASP A 46 12.05 25.60 0.79
C ASP A 46 12.17 24.40 1.74
N VAL A 47 11.09 24.06 2.45
CA VAL A 47 11.05 22.85 3.28
C VAL A 47 11.22 21.61 2.40
N ILE A 48 10.44 21.50 1.33
CA ILE A 48 10.47 20.35 0.43
C ILE A 48 11.85 20.17 -0.20
N ARG A 49 12.55 21.24 -0.56
CA ARG A 49 13.90 21.19 -1.17
C ARG A 49 15.01 20.64 -0.27
N ARG A 50 14.75 20.42 1.03
CA ARG A 50 15.76 19.90 1.95
C ARG A 50 16.13 18.43 1.60
N PRO A 51 17.42 18.04 1.62
CA PRO A 51 17.86 16.73 1.13
C PRO A 51 17.15 15.53 1.76
N ILE A 52 17.02 15.51 3.10
CA ILE A 52 16.35 14.42 3.81
C ILE A 52 14.86 14.28 3.44
N ILE A 53 14.22 15.38 3.04
CA ILE A 53 12.82 15.38 2.60
C ILE A 53 12.75 14.89 1.14
N GLN A 54 13.69 15.31 0.29
CA GLN A 54 13.79 14.84 -1.10
C GLN A 54 14.08 13.33 -1.20
N ASP A 55 14.94 12.80 -0.34
CA ASP A 55 15.24 11.37 -0.27
C ASP A 55 13.98 10.56 0.08
N GLU A 56 13.20 11.06 1.04
CA GLU A 56 11.97 10.42 1.47
C GLU A 56 10.86 10.51 0.41
N ILE A 57 10.73 11.65 -0.28
CA ILE A 57 9.82 11.79 -1.44
C ILE A 57 10.20 10.78 -2.52
N SER A 58 11.49 10.64 -2.82
CA SER A 58 11.98 9.67 -3.81
C SER A 58 11.68 8.23 -3.39
N ARG A 59 11.81 7.92 -2.09
CA ARG A 59 11.44 6.62 -1.52
C ARG A 59 9.95 6.34 -1.69
N LEU A 60 9.10 7.32 -1.40
CA LEU A 60 7.65 7.22 -1.54
C LEU A 60 7.24 7.04 -3.01
N HIS A 61 7.82 7.81 -3.93
CA HIS A 61 7.58 7.65 -5.37
C HIS A 61 7.88 6.21 -5.83
N ARG A 62 9.04 5.66 -5.45
CA ARG A 62 9.38 4.27 -5.79
C ARG A 62 8.39 3.27 -5.20
N ALA A 63 7.98 3.46 -3.94
CA ALA A 63 7.03 2.57 -3.28
C ALA A 63 5.65 2.57 -3.98
N VAL A 64 5.16 3.74 -4.38
CA VAL A 64 3.88 3.87 -5.11
C VAL A 64 3.97 3.24 -6.50
N HIS A 65 5.07 3.47 -7.23
CA HIS A 65 5.28 2.84 -8.53
C HIS A 65 5.42 1.31 -8.44
N ALA A 66 6.10 0.81 -7.41
CA ALA A 66 6.19 -0.63 -7.18
C ALA A 66 4.83 -1.25 -6.84
N SER A 67 4.03 -0.59 -6.00
CA SER A 67 2.69 -1.05 -5.62
C SER A 67 1.71 -1.05 -6.80
N SER A 68 1.70 0.01 -7.61
CA SER A 68 0.88 0.07 -8.83
C SER A 68 1.31 -0.92 -9.90
N ALA A 69 2.61 -1.19 -10.03
CA ALA A 69 3.07 -2.30 -10.86
C ALA A 69 2.53 -3.63 -10.33
N GLN A 70 2.63 -3.90 -9.02
CA GLN A 70 2.13 -5.13 -8.39
C GLN A 70 0.62 -5.33 -8.60
N SER A 71 -0.20 -4.28 -8.47
CA SER A 71 -1.64 -4.38 -8.73
C SER A 71 -1.91 -4.69 -10.20
N ALA A 72 -1.19 -4.07 -11.15
CA ALA A 72 -1.31 -4.39 -12.56
C ALA A 72 -0.91 -5.84 -12.89
N TRP A 73 0.10 -6.39 -12.21
CA TRP A 73 0.46 -7.80 -12.32
C TRP A 73 -0.63 -8.72 -11.76
N GLN A 74 -1.24 -8.35 -10.64
CA GLN A 74 -2.33 -9.13 -10.04
C GLN A 74 -3.58 -9.14 -10.93
N GLU A 75 -3.96 -7.99 -11.48
CA GLU A 75 -5.09 -7.89 -12.41
C GLU A 75 -4.86 -8.75 -13.66
N ARG A 76 -3.69 -8.65 -14.27
CA ARG A 76 -3.36 -9.45 -15.46
C ARG A 76 -3.32 -10.95 -15.16
N ALA A 77 -2.80 -11.34 -14.00
CA ALA A 77 -2.81 -12.74 -13.57
C ALA A 77 -4.23 -13.24 -13.29
N ALA A 78 -5.08 -12.43 -12.65
CA ALA A 78 -6.48 -12.77 -12.39
C ALA A 78 -7.28 -12.90 -13.69
N SER A 79 -7.06 -12.01 -14.66
CA SER A 79 -7.66 -12.12 -16.00
C SER A 79 -7.21 -13.38 -16.73
N ALA A 80 -5.91 -13.70 -16.73
CA ALA A 80 -5.39 -14.91 -17.37
C ALA A 80 -5.95 -16.21 -16.75
N LEU A 81 -6.12 -16.24 -15.42
CA LEU A 81 -6.77 -17.37 -14.74
C LEU A 81 -8.26 -17.47 -15.08
N GLY A 82 -8.96 -16.33 -15.19
CA GLY A 82 -10.35 -16.29 -15.63
C GLY A 82 -10.55 -16.75 -17.07
N GLU A 83 -9.64 -16.38 -17.98
CA GLU A 83 -9.63 -16.86 -19.36
C GLU A 83 -9.46 -18.38 -19.43
N LEU A 84 -8.51 -18.94 -18.67
CA LEU A 84 -8.31 -20.39 -18.60
C LEU A 84 -9.57 -21.12 -18.08
N GLN A 85 -10.22 -20.60 -17.03
CA GLN A 85 -11.48 -21.17 -16.52
C GLN A 85 -12.59 -21.14 -17.57
N ASN A 86 -12.71 -20.05 -18.33
CA ASN A 86 -13.66 -19.95 -19.43
C ASN A 86 -13.34 -20.96 -20.55
N THR A 87 -12.06 -21.18 -20.90
CA THR A 87 -11.71 -22.20 -21.92
C THR A 87 -12.05 -23.63 -21.49
N VAL A 88 -11.91 -23.93 -20.20
CA VAL A 88 -12.27 -25.25 -19.64
C VAL A 88 -13.78 -25.43 -19.61
N ALA A 89 -14.52 -24.37 -19.24
CA ALA A 89 -15.98 -24.37 -19.28
C ALA A 89 -16.54 -24.54 -20.71
N ASP A 90 -15.93 -23.88 -21.70
CA ASP A 90 -16.31 -23.99 -23.12
C ASP A 90 -16.02 -25.40 -23.67
N ARG A 91 -14.85 -26.00 -23.33
CA ARG A 91 -14.55 -27.41 -23.64
C ARG A 91 -15.48 -28.39 -22.94
N ALA A 92 -15.91 -28.10 -21.70
CA ALA A 92 -16.86 -28.93 -20.98
C ALA A 92 -18.28 -28.84 -21.55
N ALA A 93 -18.69 -27.68 -22.08
CA ALA A 93 -19.99 -27.49 -22.73
C ALA A 93 -20.10 -28.22 -24.07
N LEU A 94 -18.98 -28.43 -24.78
CA LEU A 94 -18.90 -29.28 -25.99
C LEU A 94 -18.88 -30.78 -25.66
N ALA A 95 -18.57 -31.17 -24.41
CA ALA A 95 -18.72 -32.54 -23.93
C ALA A 95 -20.17 -32.78 -23.48
N GLY A 96 -21.05 -33.11 -24.42
CA GLY A 96 -22.43 -33.51 -24.12
C GLY A 96 -22.52 -34.75 -23.20
N PRO A 97 -23.70 -35.05 -22.62
CA PRO A 97 -23.92 -35.99 -21.50
C PRO A 97 -23.76 -37.49 -21.82
N ALA A 98 -22.93 -37.89 -22.77
CA ALA A 98 -22.89 -39.26 -23.30
C ALA A 98 -22.04 -40.26 -22.50
N GLU A 99 -21.24 -39.84 -21.51
CA GLU A 99 -20.18 -40.69 -20.95
C GLU A 99 -20.48 -41.27 -19.55
N ARG A 100 -21.76 -41.48 -19.20
CA ARG A 100 -22.15 -42.12 -17.91
C ARG A 100 -22.69 -43.55 -18.01
N ALA A 101 -22.75 -44.15 -19.20
CA ALA A 101 -23.35 -45.48 -19.39
C ALA A 101 -22.37 -46.51 -19.94
N ALA A 102 -21.32 -46.86 -19.20
CA ALA A 102 -20.55 -48.08 -19.47
C ALA A 102 -19.82 -48.58 -18.21
N ARG A 103 -20.56 -49.18 -17.27
CA ARG A 103 -19.99 -50.15 -16.32
C ARG A 103 -20.55 -51.53 -16.66
N PRO A 104 -19.80 -52.41 -17.34
CA PRO A 104 -20.21 -53.80 -17.46
C PRO A 104 -19.93 -54.52 -16.13
N SER A 105 -21.01 -54.88 -15.44
CA SER A 105 -21.06 -55.91 -14.41
C SER A 105 -20.53 -57.23 -14.96
N SER A 106 -19.49 -57.81 -14.35
CA SER A 106 -19.08 -59.20 -14.60
C SER A 106 -18.54 -59.82 -13.32
N HIS A 107 -19.39 -60.56 -12.62
CA HIS A 107 -19.02 -61.63 -11.69
C HIS A 107 -18.64 -62.88 -12.51
N PRO A 108 -17.63 -63.67 -12.11
CA PRO A 108 -17.89 -65.10 -11.81
C PRO A 108 -17.06 -65.58 -10.58
N ALA A 109 -17.67 -66.27 -9.61
CA ALA A 109 -17.85 -67.73 -9.51
C ALA A 109 -16.56 -68.51 -9.13
N LEU A 110 -16.61 -69.11 -7.93
CA LEU A 110 -15.64 -70.02 -7.30
C LEU A 110 -15.33 -71.26 -8.16
N PRO A 111 -14.22 -71.95 -7.87
CA PRO A 111 -14.34 -73.39 -7.62
C PRO A 111 -13.69 -73.83 -6.29
N ALA A 112 -14.26 -74.93 -5.79
CA ALA A 112 -13.94 -75.61 -4.54
C ALA A 112 -12.59 -76.35 -4.58
N GLY A 113 -11.98 -76.46 -3.40
CA GLY A 113 -10.97 -77.43 -3.01
C GLY A 113 -11.27 -77.89 -1.60
#